data_AF-A0A139DNJ6-F1
#
_entry.id   AF-A0A139DNJ6-F1
#
_cell.length_a   1.000
_cell.length_b   1.000
_cell.length_c   1.000
_cell.angle_alpha   90.00
_cell.angle_beta   90.00
_cell.angle_gamma   90.00
#
_symmetry.space_group_name_H-M   'P 1'
#
loop_
_entity.id
_entity.type
_entity.pdbx_description
1 polymer ?
#
loop_
_entity_poly.entity_id
_entity_poly.type
_entity_poly.pdbx_seq_one_letter_code
_entity_poly.pdbx_strand_id
1 'polypeptide(L)'
;MPFEPNWTIHPSLNAIEQARANLDARIAADKANGVPHFDSAEAVTDPAITVFLDAMRIDGLPPKLRPSGCLEIAVCRRCQGFSLFTFQGHNTDAFDKGLFQLCGHCDLPADMRTS
;
A
#
# COMPACT_ATOMS: atom_id res chain seq x y z
N MET A 1 -32.38 5.25 11.23
CA MET A 1 -31.17 4.48 11.58
C MET A 1 -30.03 5.14 10.81
N PRO A 2 -29.00 5.70 11.46
CA PRO A 2 -27.84 6.18 10.72
C PRO A 2 -27.12 4.95 10.17
N PHE A 3 -26.99 4.87 8.84
CA PHE A 3 -26.06 3.95 8.20
C PHE A 3 -24.67 4.45 8.56
N GLU A 4 -24.07 3.89 9.61
CA GLU A 4 -22.65 4.05 9.85
C GLU A 4 -21.93 3.40 8.69
N PRO A 5 -21.19 4.17 7.91
CA PRO A 5 -20.57 3.58 6.76
C PRO A 5 -19.27 2.91 7.15
N ASN A 6 -19.29 1.59 7.23
CA ASN A 6 -18.10 0.78 7.41
C ASN A 6 -17.32 0.68 6.08
N TRP A 7 -16.79 1.80 5.57
CA TRP A 7 -15.98 1.86 4.35
C TRP A 7 -14.49 1.84 4.70
N THR A 8 -14.07 0.77 5.34
CA THR A 8 -12.67 0.53 5.67
C THR A 8 -11.97 0.00 4.41
N ILE A 9 -11.54 0.90 3.50
CA ILE A 9 -10.73 0.55 2.30
C ILE A 9 -9.32 0.18 2.77
N HIS A 10 -9.13 -1.09 3.14
CA HIS A 10 -7.87 -1.66 3.59
C HIS A 10 -7.59 -2.94 2.79
N PRO A 11 -6.32 -3.30 2.58
CA PRO A 11 -6.01 -4.56 1.94
C PRO A 11 -6.55 -5.72 2.79
N SER A 12 -7.09 -6.73 2.11
CA SER A 12 -7.60 -7.93 2.75
C SER A 12 -6.47 -8.66 3.49
N LEU A 13 -6.79 -9.30 4.62
CA LEU A 13 -5.79 -10.06 5.38
C LEU A 13 -5.11 -11.14 4.52
N ASN A 14 -5.87 -11.77 3.62
CA ASN A 14 -5.35 -12.73 2.65
C ASN A 14 -4.33 -12.09 1.69
N ALA A 15 -4.63 -10.90 1.15
CA ALA A 15 -3.69 -10.19 0.29
C ALA A 15 -2.42 -9.77 1.04
N ILE A 16 -2.53 -9.40 2.33
CA ILE A 16 -1.36 -9.10 3.18
C ILE A 16 -0.50 -10.35 3.37
N GLU A 17 -1.10 -11.49 3.70
CA GLU A 17 -0.37 -12.76 3.88
C GLU A 17 0.30 -13.19 2.57
N GLN A 18 -0.40 -13.08 1.45
CA GLN A 18 0.15 -13.38 0.13
C GLN A 18 1.29 -12.43 -0.25
N ALA A 19 1.15 -11.13 0.02
CA ALA A 19 2.20 -10.14 -0.21
C ALA A 19 3.45 -10.40 0.65
N ARG A 20 3.27 -10.78 1.92
CA ARG A 20 4.38 -11.19 2.81
C ARG A 20 5.12 -12.41 2.25
N ALA A 21 4.38 -13.46 1.90
CA ALA A 21 4.96 -14.67 1.33
C ALA A 21 5.74 -14.39 0.05
N ASN A 22 5.24 -13.49 -0.81
CA ASN A 22 5.91 -13.08 -2.04
C ASN A 22 7.22 -12.31 -1.75
N LEU A 23 7.21 -11.41 -0.76
CA LEU A 23 8.42 -10.67 -0.38
C LEU A 23 9.49 -11.61 0.19
N ASP A 24 9.11 -12.51 1.08
CA ASP A 24 10.00 -13.51 1.68
C ASP A 24 10.60 -14.43 0.60
N ALA A 25 9.79 -14.87 -0.36
CA ALA A 25 10.25 -15.69 -1.47
C ALA A 25 11.28 -14.95 -2.35
N ARG A 26 11.09 -13.65 -2.60
CA ARG A 26 12.05 -12.83 -3.35
C ARG A 26 13.38 -12.69 -2.61
N ILE A 27 13.33 -12.41 -1.30
CA ILE A 27 14.53 -12.31 -0.45
C ILE A 27 15.27 -13.65 -0.41
N ALA A 28 14.55 -14.77 -0.31
CA ALA A 28 15.14 -16.10 -0.35
C ALA A 28 15.80 -16.40 -1.71
N ALA A 29 15.18 -15.99 -2.81
CA ALA A 29 15.75 -16.13 -4.15
C ALA A 29 17.04 -15.28 -4.32
N ASP A 30 17.05 -14.03 -3.85
CA ASP A 30 18.23 -13.17 -3.85
C ASP A 30 19.39 -13.84 -3.10
N LYS A 31 19.11 -14.40 -1.91
CA LYS A 31 20.08 -15.15 -1.11
C LYS A 31 20.60 -16.39 -1.86
N ALA A 32 19.72 -17.16 -2.49
CA ALA A 32 20.08 -18.35 -3.25
C ALA A 32 20.94 -18.02 -4.50
N ASN A 33 20.69 -16.89 -5.14
CA ASN A 33 21.45 -16.39 -6.28
C ASN A 33 22.77 -15.70 -5.89
N GLY A 34 23.07 -15.60 -4.59
CA GLY A 34 24.28 -14.96 -4.08
C GLY A 34 24.29 -13.45 -4.25
N VAL A 35 23.12 -12.81 -4.32
CA VAL A 35 23.01 -11.35 -4.38
C VAL A 35 23.56 -10.76 -3.07
N PRO A 36 24.55 -9.85 -3.13
CA PRO A 36 25.05 -9.18 -1.94
C PRO A 36 23.92 -8.47 -1.20
N HIS A 37 23.95 -8.47 0.14
CA HIS A 37 22.86 -7.89 0.94
C HIS A 37 22.50 -6.46 0.52
N PHE A 38 23.49 -5.60 0.26
CA PHE A 38 23.27 -4.21 -0.16
C PHE A 38 22.52 -4.06 -1.49
N ASP A 39 22.59 -5.08 -2.35
CA ASP A 39 21.92 -5.11 -3.65
C ASP A 39 20.62 -5.92 -3.61
N SER A 40 20.29 -6.54 -2.47
CA SER A 40 19.10 -7.39 -2.33
C SER A 40 17.86 -6.58 -2.01
N ALA A 41 16.69 -7.16 -2.32
CA ALA A 41 15.42 -6.56 -1.96
C ALA A 41 15.30 -6.32 -0.44
N GLU A 42 15.92 -7.17 0.39
CA GLU A 42 15.90 -7.08 1.86
C GLU A 42 16.53 -5.78 2.39
N ALA A 43 17.54 -5.21 1.70
CA ALA A 43 18.22 -4.02 2.17
C ALA A 43 17.53 -2.70 1.79
N VAL A 44 16.71 -2.71 0.73
CA VAL A 44 16.11 -1.49 0.16
C VAL A 44 14.60 -1.38 0.36
N THR A 45 13.94 -2.49 0.72
CA THR A 45 12.49 -2.50 0.92
C THR A 45 12.11 -2.33 2.39
N ASP A 46 11.13 -1.47 2.64
CA ASP A 46 10.46 -1.43 3.94
C ASP A 46 9.41 -2.56 3.95
N PRO A 47 9.56 -3.58 4.82
CA PRO A 47 8.71 -4.77 4.78
C PRO A 47 7.25 -4.48 5.16
N ALA A 48 6.95 -3.35 5.83
CA ALA A 48 5.57 -2.96 6.09
C ALA A 48 4.96 -2.25 4.86
N ILE A 49 5.67 -1.27 4.31
CA ILE A 49 5.18 -0.48 3.17
C ILE A 49 5.11 -1.33 1.90
N THR A 50 6.13 -2.13 1.62
CA THR A 50 6.18 -2.99 0.42
C THR A 50 5.05 -4.02 0.45
N VAL A 51 4.84 -4.67 1.60
CA VAL A 51 3.72 -5.61 1.78
C VAL A 51 2.38 -4.91 1.59
N PHE A 52 2.19 -3.73 2.18
CA PHE A 52 0.95 -2.96 2.02
C PHE A 52 0.65 -2.63 0.56
N LEU A 53 1.64 -2.12 -0.18
CA LEU A 53 1.48 -1.76 -1.59
C LEU A 53 1.21 -2.97 -2.48
N ASP A 54 1.87 -4.10 -2.22
CA ASP A 54 1.65 -5.34 -2.96
C ASP A 54 0.28 -5.96 -2.63
N ALA A 55 -0.15 -5.91 -1.38
CA ALA A 55 -1.49 -6.36 -0.98
C ALA A 55 -2.60 -5.55 -1.67
N MET A 56 -2.46 -4.22 -1.71
CA MET A 56 -3.39 -3.35 -2.44
C MET A 56 -3.44 -3.69 -3.94
N ARG A 57 -2.30 -4.02 -4.57
CA ARG A 57 -2.27 -4.49 -5.97
C ARG A 57 -2.99 -5.83 -6.16
N ILE A 58 -2.79 -6.78 -5.24
CA ILE A 58 -3.46 -8.09 -5.26
C ILE A 58 -4.98 -7.92 -5.18
N ASP A 59 -5.45 -7.01 -4.34
CA ASP A 59 -6.87 -6.65 -4.22
C ASP A 59 -7.40 -5.80 -5.39
N GLY A 60 -6.60 -5.60 -6.46
CA GLY A 60 -7.02 -4.88 -7.66
C GLY A 60 -7.02 -3.36 -7.53
N LEU A 61 -6.36 -2.83 -6.50
CA LEU A 61 -6.22 -1.39 -6.22
C LEU A 61 -4.74 -0.97 -6.38
N PRO A 62 -4.20 -0.89 -7.60
CA PRO A 62 -2.81 -0.54 -7.79
C PRO A 62 -2.53 0.93 -7.40
N PRO A 63 -1.38 1.23 -6.80
CA PRO A 63 -0.98 2.60 -6.52
C PRO A 63 -0.72 3.35 -7.82
N LYS A 64 -1.12 4.62 -7.84
CA LYS A 64 -0.88 5.54 -8.94
C LYS A 64 0.60 5.90 -9.02
N LEU A 65 1.11 5.87 -10.25
CA LEU A 65 2.47 6.28 -10.58
C LEU A 65 2.44 7.66 -11.23
N ARG A 66 3.46 8.48 -10.93
CA ARG A 66 3.77 9.70 -11.68
C ARG A 66 4.30 9.33 -13.07
N PRO A 67 4.33 10.26 -14.04
CA PRO A 67 4.91 10.01 -15.37
C PRO A 67 6.36 9.51 -15.35
N SER A 68 7.11 9.80 -14.27
CA SER A 68 8.47 9.30 -14.04
C SER A 68 8.55 7.83 -13.63
N GLY A 69 7.42 7.15 -13.41
CA GLY A 69 7.36 5.78 -12.88
C GLY A 69 7.46 5.68 -11.36
N CYS A 70 7.65 6.80 -10.65
CA CYS A 70 7.68 6.83 -9.19
C CYS A 70 6.26 6.81 -8.60
N LEU A 71 6.11 6.26 -7.39
CA LEU A 71 4.84 6.32 -6.66
C LEU A 71 4.42 7.78 -6.43
N GLU A 72 3.13 8.06 -6.59
CA GLU A 72 2.57 9.35 -6.21
C GLU A 72 2.41 9.41 -4.68
N ILE A 73 3.46 9.92 -4.01
CA ILE A 73 3.52 10.02 -2.55
C ILE A 73 3.16 11.43 -2.08
N ALA A 74 2.35 11.51 -1.03
CA ALA A 74 2.07 12.70 -0.23
C ALA A 74 2.41 12.45 1.26
N VAL A 75 2.32 13.47 2.12
CA VAL A 75 2.62 13.35 3.55
C VAL A 75 1.33 13.20 4.36
N CYS A 76 1.25 12.14 5.16
CA CYS A 76 0.14 11.94 6.10
C CYS A 76 0.17 13.02 7.18
N ARG A 77 -0.91 13.84 7.27
CA ARG A 77 -1.03 14.88 8.30
C ARG A 77 -1.25 14.31 9.71
N ARG A 78 -1.77 13.09 9.82
CA ARG A 78 -2.02 12.41 11.10
C ARG A 78 -0.75 11.79 11.68
N CYS A 79 0.02 11.10 10.84
CA CYS A 79 1.26 10.45 11.26
C CYS A 79 2.49 11.37 11.13
N GLN A 80 2.33 12.58 10.59
CA GLN A 80 3.36 13.62 10.46
C GLN A 80 4.73 13.10 10.00
N GLY A 81 4.82 12.71 8.73
CA GLY A 81 6.09 12.28 8.11
C GLY A 81 6.00 10.96 7.34
N PHE A 82 4.91 10.22 7.48
CA PHE A 82 4.69 8.96 6.76
C PHE A 82 4.03 9.16 5.39
N SER A 83 4.35 8.26 4.47
CA SER A 83 3.91 8.29 3.07
C SER A 83 2.42 7.95 2.94
N LEU A 84 1.67 8.87 2.35
CA LEU A 84 0.36 8.64 1.73
C LEU A 84 0.57 8.20 0.29
N PHE A 85 -0.06 7.09 -0.09
CA PHE A 85 -0.04 6.57 -1.44
C PHE A 85 -1.39 6.80 -2.10
N THR A 86 -1.37 7.35 -3.32
CA THR A 86 -2.58 7.50 -4.13
C THR A 86 -2.89 6.17 -4.83
N PHE A 87 -4.14 5.73 -4.81
CA PHE A 87 -4.64 4.51 -5.46
C PHE A 87 -5.78 4.85 -6.41
N GLN A 88 -5.97 4.02 -7.44
CA GLN A 88 -7.08 4.11 -8.36
C GLN A 88 -8.14 3.08 -8.00
N GLY A 89 -9.33 3.53 -7.61
CA GLY A 89 -10.45 2.63 -7.33
C GLY A 89 -11.02 2.03 -8.59
N HIS A 90 -11.17 0.69 -8.61
CA HIS A 90 -12.11 0.00 -9.50
C HIS A 90 -13.33 -0.41 -8.67
N ASN A 91 -14.52 0.01 -9.12
CA ASN A 91 -15.83 -0.13 -8.46
C ASN A 91 -16.00 -1.38 -7.57
N THR A 92 -16.40 -1.15 -6.32
CA THR A 92 -17.76 -1.47 -5.82
C THR A 92 -18.10 -0.54 -4.65
N ASP A 93 -19.06 0.36 -4.88
CA ASP A 93 -19.97 0.98 -3.89
C ASP A 93 -19.56 2.14 -2.96
N ALA A 94 -18.49 2.91 -3.21
CA ALA A 94 -18.40 4.25 -2.56
C ALA A 94 -17.44 5.29 -3.19
N PHE A 95 -16.47 4.88 -4.00
CA PHE A 95 -15.61 5.83 -4.72
C PHE A 95 -15.91 5.75 -6.21
N ASP A 96 -16.73 6.70 -6.64
CA ASP A 96 -17.07 7.00 -8.02
C ASP A 96 -15.78 7.19 -8.84
N LYS A 97 -15.26 6.12 -9.46
CA LYS A 97 -14.09 6.12 -10.36
C LYS A 97 -12.99 7.13 -9.98
N GLY A 98 -12.62 7.14 -8.70
CA GLY A 98 -11.86 8.22 -8.08
C GLY A 98 -10.47 7.80 -7.64
N LEU A 99 -9.57 8.78 -7.57
CA LEU A 99 -8.29 8.62 -6.86
C LEU A 99 -8.54 8.81 -5.36
N PHE A 100 -8.06 7.88 -4.55
CA PHE A 100 -8.07 8.00 -3.09
C PHE A 100 -6.66 7.82 -2.55
N GLN A 101 -6.39 8.29 -1.34
CA GLN A 101 -5.05 8.25 -0.74
C GLN A 101 -5.09 7.53 0.60
N LEU A 102 -4.25 6.52 0.81
CA LEU A 102 -4.11 5.81 2.08
C LEU A 102 -2.70 5.91 2.63
N CYS A 103 -2.57 5.98 3.96
CA CYS A 103 -1.28 6.00 4.63
C CYS A 103 -0.79 4.57 4.84
N GLY A 104 0.40 4.20 4.35
CA GLY A 104 0.95 2.85 4.57
C GLY A 104 1.40 2.55 6.01
N HIS A 105 1.11 3.44 6.97
CA HIS A 105 1.45 3.26 8.39
C HIS A 105 0.22 3.19 9.30
N CYS A 106 -0.81 4.02 9.06
CA CYS A 106 -2.04 4.00 9.85
C CYS A 106 -3.25 3.47 9.07
N ASP A 107 -3.05 3.13 7.80
CA ASP A 107 -4.05 2.64 6.84
C ASP A 107 -5.28 3.55 6.67
N LEU A 108 -5.22 4.79 7.15
CA LEU A 108 -6.34 5.74 7.08
C LEU A 108 -6.26 6.62 5.84
N PRO A 109 -7.42 7.07 5.32
CA PRO A 109 -7.46 7.98 4.20
C PRO A 109 -7.01 9.39 4.56
N ALA A 110 -6.47 10.10 3.57
CA ALA A 110 -5.98 11.48 3.73
C ALA A 110 -7.08 12.50 4.12
N ASP A 111 -8.33 12.23 3.76
CA ASP A 111 -9.47 13.14 3.92
C ASP A 111 -10.09 13.14 5.33
N MET A 112 -9.92 12.08 6.13
CA MET A 112 -10.54 11.99 7.46
C MET A 112 -10.00 13.08 8.40
N ARG A 113 -10.63 14.26 8.35
CA ARG A 113 -10.53 15.30 9.38
C ARG A 113 -11.13 14.71 10.64
N THR A 114 -10.32 14.60 11.69
CA THR A 114 -10.83 14.49 13.05
C THR A 114 -11.62 15.75 13.32
N SER A 115 -12.94 15.66 13.20
CA SER A 115 -13.84 16.68 13.75
C SER A 115 -13.88 16.58 15.27
#